data_AF-A0A519CD85-F1
#
_entry.id   AF-A0A519CD85-F1
#
_cell.length_a   1.000
_cell.length_b   1.000
_cell.length_c   1.000
_cell.angle_alpha   90.00
_cell.angle_beta   90.00
_cell.angle_gamma   90.00
#
_symmetry.space_group_name_H-M   'P 1'
#
loop_
_entity.id
_entity.type
_entity.pdbx_description
1 polymer ?
#
loop_
_entity_poly.entity_id
_entity_poly.type
_entity_poly.pdbx_seq_one_letter_code
_entity_poly.pdbx_strand_id
1 'polypeptide(L)'
;MGIQDLQKLFDINKQIKQIDKENYYNFMIDTDTKEGKTRIIIDEFGVWKKVPFLTEEQAGKFRKKGFRQFVPDLIDFKNKIIIEYQEESKGRQGILRRRGKINKKGHDEFSDEDKDVFYELAKFNQLKIWENTPLEEQKEELKEFFKIFAINKNNLKN
;
A
#
# COMPACT_ATOMS: atom_id res chain seq x y z
N MET A 1 -8.61 6.78 -8.53
CA MET A 1 -7.51 7.68 -8.16
C MET A 1 -7.54 8.85 -9.13
N GLY A 2 -7.36 10.08 -8.65
CA GLY A 2 -7.21 11.25 -9.51
C GLY A 2 -5.87 11.23 -10.24
N ILE A 3 -5.75 12.01 -11.33
CA ILE A 3 -4.48 12.16 -12.06
C ILE A 3 -3.37 12.72 -11.14
N GLN A 4 -3.75 13.56 -10.19
CA GLN A 4 -2.84 14.17 -9.22
C GLN A 4 -2.26 13.13 -8.25
N ASP A 5 -3.09 12.28 -7.65
CA ASP A 5 -2.63 11.24 -6.72
C ASP A 5 -1.73 10.22 -7.44
N LEU A 6 -2.07 9.85 -8.68
CA LEU A 6 -1.21 8.96 -9.48
C LEU A 6 0.18 9.58 -9.75
N GLN A 7 0.24 10.88 -10.05
CA GLN A 7 1.52 11.58 -10.22
C GLN A 7 2.36 11.56 -8.94
N LYS A 8 1.72 11.73 -7.77
CA LYS A 8 2.40 11.63 -6.47
C LYS A 8 3.00 10.25 -6.25
N LEU A 9 2.28 9.18 -6.58
CA LEU A 9 2.82 7.82 -6.47
C LEU A 9 4.03 7.60 -7.38
N PHE A 10 4.01 8.15 -8.60
CA PHE A 10 5.17 8.11 -9.49
C PHE A 10 6.36 8.92 -8.96
N ASP A 11 6.11 10.08 -8.36
CA ASP A 11 7.15 10.91 -7.75
C ASP A 11 7.80 10.20 -6.56
N ILE A 12 7.01 9.55 -5.69
CA ILE A 12 7.50 8.70 -4.60
C ILE A 12 8.36 7.57 -5.18
N ASN A 13 7.87 6.83 -6.18
CA ASN A 13 8.63 5.74 -6.80
C ASN A 13 9.95 6.23 -7.42
N LYS A 14 9.97 7.44 -7.99
CA LYS A 14 11.19 8.06 -8.52
C LYS A 14 12.19 8.37 -7.40
N GLN A 15 11.72 8.88 -6.26
CA GLN A 15 12.57 9.11 -5.08
C GLN A 15 13.14 7.80 -4.54
N ILE A 16 12.34 6.74 -4.45
CA ILE A 16 12.81 5.42 -4.04
C ILE A 16 13.96 4.96 -4.93
N LYS A 17 13.83 5.06 -6.26
CA LYS A 17 14.90 4.70 -7.21
C LYS A 17 16.16 5.55 -7.07
N GLN A 18 16.05 6.79 -6.60
CA GLN A 18 17.22 7.64 -6.33
C GLN A 18 17.96 7.22 -5.05
N ILE A 19 17.21 6.75 -4.05
CA ILE A 19 17.75 6.22 -2.79
C ILE A 19 18.37 4.83 -3.03
N ASP A 20 17.65 3.97 -3.76
CA ASP A 20 18.01 2.59 -4.04
C ASP A 20 18.89 2.45 -5.29
N LYS A 21 20.13 2.94 -5.19
CA LYS A 21 21.09 2.87 -6.30
C LYS A 21 21.44 1.45 -6.75
N GLU A 22 21.22 0.46 -5.89
CA GLU A 22 21.52 -0.95 -6.16
C GLU A 22 20.33 -1.72 -6.75
N ASN A 23 19.18 -1.05 -6.98
CA ASN A 23 17.93 -1.65 -7.48
C ASN A 23 17.47 -2.87 -6.64
N TYR A 24 17.62 -2.76 -5.32
CA TYR A 24 17.24 -3.79 -4.39
C TYR A 24 15.72 -3.94 -4.24
N TYR A 25 14.99 -2.82 -4.30
CA TYR A 25 13.54 -2.75 -4.15
C TYR A 25 12.82 -2.81 -5.51
N ASN A 26 11.69 -3.51 -5.54
CA ASN A 26 10.91 -3.78 -6.74
C ASN A 26 9.46 -3.32 -6.53
N PHE A 27 9.29 -2.02 -6.32
CA PHE A 27 7.98 -1.43 -6.07
C PHE A 27 7.07 -1.49 -7.28
N MET A 28 5.85 -1.97 -7.03
CA MET A 28 4.72 -1.92 -7.93
C MET A 28 3.80 -0.78 -7.48
N ILE A 29 3.31 0.03 -8.42
CA ILE A 29 2.39 1.15 -8.15
C ILE A 29 0.96 0.74 -8.48
N ASP A 30 -0.02 1.12 -7.66
CA ASP A 30 -1.43 1.03 -8.01
C ASP A 30 -1.77 2.13 -9.02
N THR A 31 -1.77 1.77 -10.30
CA THR A 31 -2.12 2.71 -11.36
C THR A 31 -3.63 2.74 -11.64
N ASP A 32 -4.46 2.25 -10.71
CA ASP A 32 -5.92 2.08 -10.85
C ASP A 32 -6.32 1.30 -12.12
N THR A 33 -5.42 0.42 -12.59
CA THR A 33 -5.67 -0.41 -13.76
C THR A 33 -6.46 -1.66 -13.38
N LYS A 34 -7.21 -2.20 -14.35
CA LYS A 34 -7.92 -3.49 -14.20
C LYS A 34 -6.97 -4.68 -14.00
N GLU A 35 -5.67 -4.50 -14.08
CA GLU A 35 -4.68 -5.55 -13.86
C GLU A 35 -4.54 -5.90 -12.37
N GLY A 36 -4.79 -4.94 -11.46
CA GLY A 36 -4.74 -5.18 -10.02
C GLY A 36 -3.34 -5.53 -9.53
N LYS A 37 -2.32 -4.86 -10.06
CA LYS A 37 -0.90 -5.20 -9.85
C LYS A 37 -0.45 -5.22 -8.39
N THR A 38 -0.99 -4.33 -7.56
CA THR A 38 -0.68 -4.23 -6.13
C THR A 38 -1.59 -5.06 -5.25
N ARG A 39 -2.65 -5.67 -5.80
CA ARG A 39 -3.68 -6.34 -4.99
C ARG A 39 -3.10 -7.51 -4.21
N ILE A 40 -3.48 -7.52 -2.95
CA ILE A 40 -3.10 -8.55 -1.99
C ILE A 40 -4.35 -8.99 -1.24
N ILE A 41 -4.43 -10.28 -0.94
CA ILE A 41 -5.38 -10.79 0.04
C ILE A 41 -4.62 -11.25 1.28
N ILE A 42 -5.19 -11.01 2.45
CA ILE A 42 -4.61 -11.36 3.75
C ILE A 42 -5.72 -11.93 4.65
N ASP A 43 -5.46 -13.03 5.35
CA ASP A 43 -6.38 -13.56 6.36
C ASP A 43 -6.00 -13.11 7.79
N GLU A 44 -6.83 -13.48 8.77
CA GLU A 44 -6.64 -13.12 10.18
C GLU A 44 -5.40 -13.75 10.84
N PHE A 45 -4.75 -14.70 10.16
CA PHE A 45 -3.50 -15.34 10.61
C PHE A 45 -2.27 -14.78 9.91
N GLY A 46 -2.43 -13.76 9.05
CA GLY A 46 -1.34 -13.15 8.30
C GLY A 46 -0.89 -13.95 7.08
N VAL A 47 -1.64 -14.99 6.68
CA VAL A 47 -1.39 -15.66 5.40
C VAL A 47 -1.82 -14.71 4.31
N TRP A 48 -0.91 -14.46 3.36
CA TRP A 48 -1.17 -13.53 2.27
C TRP A 48 -0.90 -14.14 0.90
N LYS A 49 -1.56 -13.57 -0.11
CA LYS A 49 -1.32 -13.93 -1.50
C LYS A 49 -1.48 -12.71 -2.41
N LYS A 50 -0.54 -12.55 -3.35
CA LYS A 50 -0.72 -11.65 -4.49
C LYS A 50 -1.80 -12.20 -5.41
N VAL A 51 -2.79 -11.38 -5.73
CA VAL A 51 -3.89 -11.75 -6.64
C VAL A 51 -4.02 -10.71 -7.74
N PRO A 52 -4.46 -11.08 -8.95
CA PRO A 52 -4.86 -10.10 -9.95
C PRO A 52 -6.20 -9.45 -9.54
N PHE A 53 -6.81 -8.71 -10.45
CA PHE A 53 -8.21 -8.34 -10.30
C PHE A 53 -9.10 -9.57 -10.07
N LEU A 54 -9.89 -9.53 -8.99
CA LEU A 54 -10.87 -10.56 -8.65
C LEU A 54 -12.26 -10.12 -9.10
N THR A 55 -13.02 -11.04 -9.69
CA THR A 55 -14.47 -10.87 -9.84
C THR A 55 -15.15 -10.88 -8.49
N GLU A 56 -16.38 -10.40 -8.42
CA GLU A 56 -17.17 -10.41 -7.18
C GLU A 56 -17.35 -11.82 -6.60
N GLU A 57 -17.57 -12.81 -7.46
CA GLU A 57 -17.68 -14.22 -7.06
C GLU A 57 -16.36 -14.74 -6.47
N GLN A 58 -15.22 -14.40 -7.10
CA GLN A 58 -13.90 -14.78 -6.60
C GLN A 58 -13.60 -14.12 -5.25
N ALA A 59 -13.85 -12.82 -5.13
CA ALA A 59 -13.70 -12.10 -3.87
C ALA A 59 -14.59 -12.71 -2.78
N GLY A 60 -15.83 -13.09 -3.12
CA GLY A 60 -16.75 -13.79 -2.21
C GLY A 60 -16.22 -15.15 -1.73
N LYS A 61 -15.56 -15.92 -2.60
CA LYS A 61 -14.91 -17.19 -2.22
C LYS A 61 -13.76 -16.98 -1.24
N PHE A 62 -12.97 -15.93 -1.41
CA PHE A 62 -11.88 -15.58 -0.49
C PHE A 62 -12.41 -15.09 0.85
N ARG A 63 -13.42 -14.21 0.87
CA ARG A 63 -14.06 -13.75 2.11
C ARG A 63 -14.61 -14.89 2.96
N LYS A 64 -15.26 -15.88 2.33
CA LYS A 64 -15.76 -17.07 3.03
C LYS A 64 -14.65 -17.92 3.65
N LYS A 65 -13.40 -17.76 3.19
CA LYS A 65 -12.20 -18.41 3.74
C LYS A 65 -11.44 -17.52 4.73
N GLY A 66 -11.99 -16.38 5.13
CA GLY A 66 -11.35 -15.44 6.06
C GLY A 66 -10.39 -14.43 5.40
N PHE A 67 -10.18 -14.50 4.09
CA PHE A 67 -9.31 -13.55 3.39
C PHE A 67 -10.02 -12.22 3.12
N ARG A 68 -9.27 -11.14 3.34
CA ARG A 68 -9.63 -9.75 3.06
C ARG A 68 -8.78 -9.21 1.93
N GLN A 69 -9.36 -8.43 1.02
CA GLN A 69 -8.64 -7.89 -0.14
C GLN A 69 -8.24 -6.43 0.09
N PHE A 70 -6.97 -6.12 -0.17
CA PHE A 70 -6.37 -4.79 -0.06
C PHE A 70 -5.73 -4.36 -1.38
N VAL A 71 -5.62 -3.04 -1.55
CA VAL A 71 -4.98 -2.39 -2.71
C VAL A 71 -4.04 -1.31 -2.18
N PRO A 72 -2.79 -1.65 -1.86
CA PRO A 72 -1.80 -0.66 -1.44
C PRO A 72 -1.37 0.23 -2.60
N ASP A 73 -1.02 1.48 -2.30
CA ASP A 73 -0.56 2.45 -3.31
C ASP A 73 0.78 2.04 -3.93
N LEU A 74 1.77 1.67 -3.11
CA LEU A 74 2.99 1.03 -3.57
C LEU A 74 3.29 -0.22 -2.74
N ILE A 75 3.71 -1.29 -3.40
CA ILE A 75 4.08 -2.54 -2.73
C ILE A 75 5.29 -3.19 -3.38
N ASP A 76 6.22 -3.64 -2.54
CA ASP A 76 7.27 -4.61 -2.87
C ASP A 76 6.96 -5.93 -2.15
N PHE A 77 6.41 -6.90 -2.89
CA PHE A 77 6.07 -8.21 -2.35
C PHE A 77 7.29 -9.02 -1.90
N LYS A 78 8.45 -8.83 -2.53
CA LYS A 78 9.68 -9.60 -2.24
C LYS A 78 10.27 -9.16 -0.92
N ASN A 79 10.31 -7.85 -0.69
CA ASN A 79 10.85 -7.26 0.53
C ASN A 79 9.78 -7.06 1.61
N LYS A 80 8.50 -7.36 1.30
CA LYS A 80 7.34 -7.13 2.14
C LYS A 80 7.28 -5.69 2.66
N ILE A 81 7.31 -4.75 1.73
CA ILE A 81 7.21 -3.32 2.04
C ILE A 81 5.98 -2.75 1.37
N ILE A 82 5.21 -1.96 2.11
CA ILE A 82 4.07 -1.19 1.63
C ILE A 82 4.32 0.29 1.90
N ILE A 83 3.97 1.14 0.94
CA ILE A 83 3.91 2.58 1.13
C ILE A 83 2.49 3.02 0.78
N GLU A 84 1.83 3.72 1.70
CA GLU A 84 0.50 4.29 1.50
C GLU A 84 0.60 5.82 1.49
N TYR A 85 0.04 6.45 0.47
CA TYR A 85 -0.08 7.91 0.39
C TYR A 85 -1.38 8.36 1.04
N GLN A 86 -1.29 9.31 1.97
CA GLN A 86 -2.43 9.79 2.75
C GLN A 86 -2.70 11.26 2.45
N GLU A 87 -3.82 11.52 1.78
CA GLU A 87 -4.37 12.88 1.66
C GLU A 87 -4.88 13.35 3.03
N GLU A 88 -4.56 14.59 3.41
CA GLU A 88 -5.15 15.16 4.63
C GLU A 88 -6.67 15.30 4.46
N SER A 89 -7.43 14.80 5.42
CA SER A 89 -8.78 15.31 5.67
C SER A 89 -8.73 16.45 6.69
N LYS A 90 -8.10 17.59 6.36
CA LYS A 90 -8.28 18.79 7.19
C LYS A 90 -9.75 19.25 7.08
N GLY A 91 -10.52 19.01 8.14
CA GLY A 91 -11.93 19.41 8.25
C GLY A 91 -12.92 18.36 7.74
N ARG A 92 -13.17 17.28 8.51
CA ARG A 92 -14.31 16.37 8.26
C ARG A 92 -15.63 16.99 8.70
N GLN A 93 -16.12 17.99 7.97
CA GLN A 93 -17.54 18.30 7.87
C GLN A 93 -17.93 18.41 6.40
N GLY A 94 -18.14 17.25 5.77
CA GLY A 94 -18.63 17.16 4.41
C GLY A 94 -19.61 16.01 4.31
N ILE A 95 -20.91 16.33 4.41
CA ILE A 95 -22.06 15.42 4.23
C ILE A 95 -22.03 14.72 2.83
N LEU A 96 -21.14 15.12 1.94
CA LEU A 96 -21.09 14.73 0.52
C LEU A 96 -20.20 13.53 0.16
N ARG A 97 -19.42 12.91 1.08
CA ARG A 97 -18.70 11.65 0.75
C ARG A 97 -19.60 10.40 0.64
N ARG A 98 -20.92 10.50 0.90
CA ARG A 98 -21.85 9.37 0.78
C ARG A 98 -22.27 8.98 -0.64
N ARG A 99 -21.85 9.71 -1.68
CA ARG A 99 -22.23 9.39 -3.07
C ARG A 99 -21.03 9.62 -4.00
N GLY A 100 -20.10 8.68 -4.07
CA GLY A 100 -19.06 8.78 -5.12
C GLY A 100 -17.78 7.97 -4.97
N LYS A 101 -17.51 7.28 -3.86
CA LYS A 101 -16.50 6.21 -3.94
C LYS A 101 -17.12 5.12 -4.81
N ILE A 102 -16.67 5.06 -6.07
CA ILE A 102 -16.95 3.93 -6.93
C ILE A 102 -16.49 2.71 -6.15
N ASN A 103 -17.44 1.86 -5.75
CA ASN A 103 -17.10 0.54 -5.23
C ASN A 103 -16.39 -0.17 -6.37
N LYS A 104 -15.05 -0.14 -6.34
CA LYS A 104 -14.23 -0.96 -7.24
C LYS A 104 -14.65 -2.40 -6.92
N LYS A 105 -15.43 -3.01 -7.81
CA LYS A 105 -16.06 -4.32 -7.58
C LYS A 105 -15.06 -5.30 -6.95
N GLY A 106 -15.42 -5.87 -5.80
CA GLY A 106 -14.59 -6.84 -5.08
C GLY A 106 -13.61 -6.27 -4.06
N HIS A 107 -13.55 -4.96 -3.83
CA HIS A 107 -12.80 -4.38 -2.71
C HIS A 107 -13.62 -4.47 -1.42
N ASP A 108 -12.97 -4.81 -0.31
CA ASP A 108 -13.61 -4.74 0.99
C ASP A 108 -13.45 -3.33 1.57
N GLU A 109 -14.54 -2.74 2.04
CA GLU A 109 -14.52 -1.40 2.65
C GLU A 109 -14.00 -1.49 4.09
N PHE A 110 -12.68 -1.46 4.25
CA PHE A 110 -12.01 -1.43 5.56
C PHE A 110 -11.67 -0.01 6.00
N SER A 111 -11.71 0.22 7.32
CA SER A 111 -11.06 1.38 7.91
C SER A 111 -9.54 1.28 7.71
N ASP A 112 -8.83 2.40 7.77
CA ASP A 112 -7.37 2.37 7.64
C ASP A 112 -6.71 1.67 8.85
N GLU A 113 -7.33 1.73 10.03
CA GLU A 113 -6.89 1.00 11.23
C GLU A 113 -6.97 -0.53 11.03
N ASP A 114 -8.03 -1.02 10.39
CA ASP A 114 -8.14 -2.45 10.08
C ASP A 114 -7.05 -2.89 9.10
N LYS A 115 -6.73 -2.08 8.08
CA LYS A 115 -5.70 -2.42 7.08
C LYS A 115 -4.33 -2.59 7.72
N ASP A 116 -3.95 -1.68 8.62
CA ASP A 116 -2.65 -1.71 9.29
C ASP A 116 -2.48 -3.03 10.07
N VAL A 117 -3.53 -3.47 10.77
CA VAL A 117 -3.54 -4.76 11.49
C VAL A 117 -3.28 -5.93 10.54
N PHE A 118 -3.94 -5.99 9.38
CA PHE A 118 -3.69 -7.07 8.41
C PHE A 118 -2.29 -7.02 7.81
N TYR A 119 -1.76 -5.84 7.52
CA TYR A 119 -0.39 -5.70 7.03
C TYR A 119 0.64 -6.17 8.08
N GLU A 120 0.44 -5.81 9.34
CA GLU A 120 1.27 -6.25 10.45
C GLU A 120 1.22 -7.78 10.63
N LEU A 121 0.02 -8.37 10.63
CA LEU A 121 -0.16 -9.83 10.69
C LEU A 121 0.59 -10.54 9.56
N ALA A 122 0.54 -9.99 8.34
CA ALA A 122 1.26 -10.53 7.18
C ALA A 122 2.77 -10.24 7.17
N LYS A 123 3.28 -9.53 8.20
CA LYS A 123 4.66 -9.10 8.38
C LYS A 123 5.14 -8.20 7.24
N PHE A 124 4.27 -7.31 6.76
CA PHE A 124 4.66 -6.21 5.89
C PHE A 124 5.10 -5.03 6.72
N ASN A 125 6.19 -4.40 6.29
CA ASN A 125 6.62 -3.12 6.84
C ASN A 125 5.92 -2.01 6.08
N GLN A 126 5.26 -1.12 6.80
CA GLN A 126 4.44 -0.06 6.21
C GLN A 126 5.05 1.31 6.48
N LEU A 127 5.11 2.15 5.45
CA LEU A 127 5.35 3.58 5.57
C LEU A 127 4.09 4.34 5.12
N LYS A 128 3.67 5.34 5.88
CA LYS A 128 2.60 6.26 5.49
C LYS A 128 3.22 7.60 5.16
N ILE A 129 3.00 8.09 3.93
CA ILE A 129 3.46 9.40 3.48
C ILE A 129 2.26 10.34 3.47
N TRP A 130 2.29 11.35 4.31
CA TRP A 130 1.21 12.33 4.39
C TRP A 130 1.43 13.49 3.43
N GLU A 131 0.38 13.88 2.71
CA GLU A 131 0.44 14.95 1.71
C GLU A 131 0.93 16.30 2.25
N ASN A 132 0.59 16.60 3.50
CA ASN A 132 0.95 17.84 4.19
C ASN A 132 2.40 17.86 4.71
N THR A 133 3.06 16.71 4.81
CA THR A 133 4.45 16.64 5.22
C THR A 133 5.30 17.33 4.15
N PRO A 134 6.17 18.29 4.52
CA PRO A 134 7.09 18.91 3.58
C PRO A 134 7.89 17.88 2.78
N LEU A 135 8.11 18.15 1.49
CA LEU A 135 8.77 17.19 0.59
C LEU A 135 10.15 16.72 1.10
N GLU A 136 10.91 17.60 1.74
CA GLU A 136 12.22 17.22 2.30
C GLU A 136 12.07 16.27 3.51
N GLU A 137 11.06 16.46 4.36
CA GLU A 137 10.76 15.50 5.44
C GLU A 137 10.29 14.16 4.88
N GLN A 138 9.40 14.14 3.88
CA GLN A 138 8.99 12.89 3.23
C GLN A 138 10.19 12.10 2.67
N LYS A 139 11.17 12.81 2.09
CA LYS A 139 12.41 12.19 1.58
C LYS A 139 13.26 11.60 2.70
N GLU A 140 13.41 12.31 3.82
CA GLU A 140 14.16 11.80 4.97
C GLU A 140 13.46 10.60 5.61
N GLU A 141 12.13 10.65 5.80
CA GLU A 141 11.35 9.51 6.28
C GLU A 141 11.53 8.28 5.37
N LEU A 142 11.46 8.45 4.05
CA LEU A 142 11.73 7.38 3.08
C LEU A 142 13.14 6.79 3.24
N LYS A 143 14.17 7.64 3.38
CA LYS A 143 15.56 7.18 3.57
C LYS A 143 15.74 6.42 4.87
N GLU A 144 15.23 6.96 5.97
CA GLU A 144 15.32 6.32 7.29
C GLU A 144 14.61 4.99 7.31
N PHE A 145 13.40 4.94 6.75
CA PHE A 145 12.61 3.73 6.62
C PHE A 145 13.40 2.64 5.86
N PHE A 146 13.95 2.94 4.69
CA PHE A 146 14.76 1.96 3.95
C PHE A 146 16.06 1.57 4.66
N LYS A 147 16.71 2.51 5.37
CA LYS A 147 17.92 2.22 6.14
C LYS A 147 17.67 1.19 7.24
N ILE A 148 16.55 1.30 7.96
CA ILE A 148 16.16 0.34 9.00
C ILE A 148 16.04 -1.07 8.41
N PHE A 149 15.38 -1.22 7.27
CA PHE A 149 15.16 -2.54 6.65
C PHE A 149 16.36 -3.09 5.88
N ALA A 150 17.27 -2.23 5.40
CA ALA A 150 18.55 -2.65 4.85
C ALA A 150 19.46 -3.24 5.94
N ILE A 151 19.53 -2.61 7.11
CA ILE A 151 20.37 -3.05 8.24
C ILE A 151 19.89 -4.39 8.80
N ASN A 152 18.58 -4.54 9.02
CA ASN A 152 18.01 -5.76 9.58
C ASN A 152 18.31 -7.01 8.74
N LYS A 153 18.50 -6.86 7.42
CA LYS A 153 18.83 -7.97 6.53
C LYS A 153 20.31 -8.38 6.58
N ASN A 154 21.22 -7.44 6.78
CA ASN A 154 22.65 -7.77 6.93
C ASN A 154 22.91 -8.54 8.23
N ASN A 155 22.15 -8.23 9.29
CA ASN A 155 22.22 -8.96 10.55
C ASN A 155 21.61 -10.38 10.49
N LEU A 156 20.70 -10.64 9.54
CA LEU A 156 20.12 -11.97 9.27
C LEU A 156 20.98 -12.85 8.36
N LYS A 157 22.05 -12.30 7.77
CA LYS A 157 23.00 -13.02 6.91
C LYS A 157 24.30 -13.41 7.63
N ASN A 158 24.45 -13.03 8.90
CA ASN A 158 25.52 -13.48 9.80
C ASN A 158 25.00 -14.53 10.80
#